data_AF-A0A846Z324-F1
#
_entry.id   AF-A0A846Z324-F1
#
_cell.length_a   1.000
_cell.length_b   1.000
_cell.length_c   1.000
_cell.angle_alpha   90.00
_cell.angle_beta   90.00
_cell.angle_gamma   90.00
#
_symmetry.space_group_name_H-M   'P 1'
#
loop_
_entity.id
_entity.type
_entity.pdbx_description
1 polymer ?
#
loop_
_entity_poly.entity_id
_entity_poly.type
_entity_poly.pdbx_seq_one_letter_code
_entity_poly.pdbx_strand_id
1 'polypeptide(L)'
;MGGTDCGTYRIGLGVYAIGRLAGTEADELSAHLVECPPCRAELAELRGVAELLAHSVRSTGQARKGAGRGPRTGASRMGLSGACAYGARGPGRSR
;
A
#
# COMPACT_ATOMS: atom_id res chain seq x y z
N MET A 1 -15.87 -25.45 -28.38
CA MET A 1 -15.35 -25.82 -27.05
C MET A 1 -13.82 -25.80 -27.08
N GLY A 2 -13.18 -24.69 -26.69
CA GLY A 2 -11.71 -24.58 -26.53
C GLY A 2 -11.26 -25.01 -25.13
N GLY A 3 -11.75 -26.18 -24.70
CA GLY A 3 -11.99 -26.53 -23.29
C GLY A 3 -10.86 -27.17 -22.50
N THR A 4 -9.61 -27.13 -22.94
CA THR A 4 -8.48 -27.72 -22.21
C THR A 4 -7.29 -26.79 -22.35
N ASP A 5 -7.19 -25.67 -21.63
CA ASP A 5 -6.56 -25.64 -20.31
C ASP A 5 -6.69 -24.26 -19.64
N CYS A 6 -7.72 -23.45 -20.00
CA CYS A 6 -7.85 -22.07 -19.51
C CYS A 6 -7.88 -22.00 -17.97
N GLY A 7 -8.40 -23.05 -17.30
CA GLY A 7 -8.45 -23.12 -15.84
C GLY A 7 -7.07 -23.14 -15.18
N THR A 8 -6.11 -23.85 -15.77
CA THR A 8 -4.73 -23.93 -15.27
C THR A 8 -4.03 -22.59 -15.39
N TYR A 9 -4.17 -21.95 -16.56
CA TYR A 9 -3.55 -20.64 -16.82
C TYR A 9 -4.21 -19.49 -16.06
N ARG A 10 -5.51 -19.59 -15.73
CA ARG A 10 -6.25 -18.53 -15.03
C ARG A 10 -5.65 -18.18 -13.67
N ILE A 11 -5.16 -19.18 -12.92
CA ILE A 11 -4.52 -18.96 -11.61
C ILE A 11 -3.22 -18.15 -11.79
N GLY A 12 -2.47 -18.41 -12.86
CA GLY A 12 -1.22 -17.71 -13.18
C GLY A 12 -1.40 -16.27 -13.66
N LEU A 13 -2.58 -15.88 -14.17
CA LEU A 13 -2.82 -14.55 -14.75
C LEU A 13 -2.52 -13.40 -13.77
N GLY A 14 -2.91 -13.56 -12.49
CA GLY A 14 -2.67 -12.53 -11.48
C GLY A 14 -1.18 -12.35 -11.18
N VAL A 15 -0.46 -13.46 -11.02
CA VAL A 15 1.00 -13.48 -10.77
C VAL A 15 1.77 -12.95 -11.97
N TYR A 16 1.32 -13.28 -13.18
CA TYR A 16 1.84 -12.75 -14.43
C TYR A 16 1.60 -11.25 -14.57
N ALA A 17 0.40 -10.76 -14.21
CA ALA A 17 0.06 -9.33 -14.28
C ALA A 17 0.96 -8.45 -13.40
N ILE A 18 1.40 -8.96 -12.24
CA ILE A 18 2.34 -8.26 -11.35
C ILE A 18 3.82 -8.54 -11.68
N GLY A 19 4.11 -9.26 -12.77
CA GLY A 19 5.47 -9.57 -13.21
C GLY A 19 6.24 -10.52 -12.28
N ARG A 20 5.54 -11.42 -11.60
CA ARG A 20 6.13 -12.37 -10.63
C ARG A 20 6.14 -13.82 -11.11
N LEU A 21 5.55 -14.11 -12.28
CA LEU A 21 5.59 -15.42 -12.89
C LEU A 21 6.91 -15.56 -13.66
N ALA A 22 7.65 -16.65 -13.46
CA ALA A 22 9.01 -16.78 -13.95
C ALA A 22 9.22 -18.10 -14.71
N GLY A 23 10.22 -18.08 -15.60
CA GLY A 23 10.67 -19.28 -16.31
C GLY A 23 9.60 -19.85 -17.24
N THR A 24 9.61 -21.18 -17.35
CA THR A 24 8.77 -21.93 -18.29
C THR A 24 7.27 -21.67 -18.11
N GLU A 25 6.81 -21.43 -16.88
CA GLU A 25 5.41 -21.16 -16.58
C GLU A 25 4.92 -19.83 -17.21
N ALA A 26 5.79 -18.81 -17.24
CA ALA A 26 5.48 -17.55 -17.91
C ALA A 26 5.46 -17.71 -19.43
N ASP A 27 6.38 -18.51 -19.98
CA ASP A 27 6.45 -18.78 -21.42
C ASP A 27 5.23 -19.57 -21.90
N GLU A 28 4.84 -20.62 -21.18
CA GLU A 28 3.64 -21.42 -21.45
C GLU A 28 2.37 -20.56 -21.39
N LEU A 29 2.24 -19.73 -20.35
CA LEU A 29 1.12 -18.79 -20.24
C LEU A 29 1.11 -17.78 -21.38
N SER A 30 2.28 -17.25 -21.77
CA SER A 30 2.38 -16.30 -22.89
C SER A 30 1.95 -16.94 -24.21
N ALA A 31 2.31 -18.20 -24.46
CA ALA A 31 1.89 -18.95 -25.63
C ALA A 31 0.37 -19.18 -25.62
N HIS A 32 -0.20 -19.53 -24.47
CA HIS A 32 -1.65 -19.65 -24.32
C HIS A 32 -2.38 -18.34 -24.64
N LEU A 33 -1.84 -17.20 -24.18
CA LEU A 33 -2.43 -15.88 -24.41
C LEU A 33 -2.45 -15.47 -25.90
N VAL A 34 -1.61 -16.04 -26.76
CA VAL A 34 -1.68 -15.82 -28.22
C VAL A 34 -2.95 -16.43 -28.81
N GLU A 35 -3.35 -17.59 -28.31
CA GLU A 35 -4.46 -18.38 -28.85
C GLU A 35 -5.80 -18.17 -28.11
N CYS A 36 -5.79 -17.53 -26.94
CA CYS A 36 -6.96 -17.44 -26.06
C CYS A 36 -7.46 -15.99 -25.82
N PRO A 37 -8.42 -15.49 -26.62
CA PRO A 37 -9.05 -14.19 -26.40
C PRO A 37 -9.69 -14.01 -25.00
N PRO A 38 -10.39 -15.01 -24.42
CA PRO A 38 -10.95 -14.89 -23.07
C PRO A 38 -9.90 -14.62 -21.99
N CYS A 39 -8.78 -15.34 -21.99
CA CYS A 39 -7.72 -15.14 -21.01
C CYS A 39 -6.99 -13.80 -21.21
N ARG A 40 -6.91 -13.30 -22.45
CA ARG A 40 -6.41 -11.93 -22.70
C ARG A 40 -7.33 -10.86 -22.11
N ALA A 41 -8.65 -11.03 -22.23
CA ALA A 41 -9.62 -10.12 -21.63
C ALA A 41 -9.48 -10.11 -20.10
N GLU A 42 -9.40 -11.29 -19.48
CA GLU A 42 -9.18 -11.42 -18.04
C GLU A 42 -7.85 -10.78 -17.59
N LEU A 43 -6.76 -10.98 -18.35
CA LEU A 43 -5.49 -10.32 -18.08
C LEU A 43 -5.59 -8.79 -18.15
N ALA A 44 -6.37 -8.25 -19.08
CA ALA A 44 -6.56 -6.80 -19.21
C ALA A 44 -7.23 -6.20 -17.97
N GLU A 45 -8.25 -6.87 -17.41
CA GLU A 45 -8.88 -6.48 -16.15
C GLU A 45 -7.89 -6.50 -14.98
N LEU A 46 -7.06 -7.55 -14.90
CA LEU A 46 -6.07 -7.70 -13.83
C LEU A 46 -4.94 -6.66 -13.91
N ARG A 47 -4.58 -6.19 -15.11
CA ARG A 47 -3.55 -5.15 -15.28
C ARG A 47 -3.91 -3.84 -14.59
N GLY A 48 -5.18 -3.43 -14.64
CA GLY A 48 -5.65 -2.24 -13.91
C GLY A 48 -5.41 -2.36 -12.40
N VAL A 49 -5.65 -3.54 -11.83
CA VAL A 49 -5.38 -3.83 -10.41
C VAL A 49 -3.87 -3.82 -10.13
N ALA A 50 -3.07 -4.44 -11.00
CA ALA A 50 -1.61 -4.46 -10.86
C ALA A 50 -1.00 -3.06 -10.89
N GLU A 51 -1.52 -2.15 -11.71
CA GLU A 51 -1.10 -0.74 -11.76
C GLU A 51 -1.40 0.00 -10.45
N LEU A 52 -2.59 -0.19 -9.88
CA LEU A 52 -2.97 0.37 -8.58
C LEU A 52 -2.05 -0.14 -7.47
N LEU A 53 -1.75 -1.44 -7.45
CA LEU A 53 -0.80 -2.02 -6.50
C LEU A 53 0.59 -1.41 -6.67
N ALA A 54 1.10 -1.31 -7.89
CA ALA A 54 2.39 -0.68 -8.17
C ALA A 54 2.44 0.79 -7.72
N HIS A 55 1.34 1.54 -7.90
CA HIS A 55 1.24 2.92 -7.43
C HIS A 55 1.28 3.00 -5.89
N SER A 56 0.58 2.11 -5.19
CA SER A 56 0.56 2.10 -3.72
C SER A 56 1.95 1.86 -3.10
N VAL A 57 2.75 0.97 -3.69
CA VAL A 57 4.13 0.70 -3.24
C VAL A 57 5.04 1.92 -3.43
N ARG A 58 4.86 2.68 -4.53
CA ARG A 58 5.62 3.93 -4.75
C ARG A 58 5.22 5.03 -3.77
N SER A 59 3.95 5.08 -3.39
CA SER A 59 3.42 6.06 -2.44
C SER A 59 3.86 5.80 -0.99
N THR A 60 4.09 4.54 -0.61
CA THR A 60 4.64 4.19 0.71
C THR A 60 6.16 4.28 0.78
N GLY A 61 6.86 4.05 -0.35
CA GLY A 61 8.32 4.18 -0.46
C GLY A 61 8.83 5.63 -0.52
N GLN A 62 7.95 6.59 -0.85
CA GLN A 62 8.16 7.97 -0.47
C GLN A 62 7.99 8.04 1.05
N ALA A 63 9.07 7.74 1.78
CA ALA A 63 9.23 8.20 3.14
C ALA A 63 8.86 9.68 3.09
N ARG A 64 7.64 10.03 3.53
CA ARG A 64 7.24 11.42 3.67
C ARG A 64 8.41 12.02 4.40
N LYS A 65 9.14 12.91 3.72
CA LYS A 65 10.31 13.55 4.30
C LYS A 65 9.72 14.24 5.51
N GLY A 66 9.84 13.60 6.67
CA GLY A 66 9.30 14.15 7.89
C GLY A 66 9.88 15.54 7.93
N ALA A 67 9.07 16.56 8.21
CA ALA A 67 9.61 17.85 8.59
C ALA A 67 10.54 17.50 9.75
N GLY A 68 11.85 17.40 9.50
CA GLY A 68 12.72 16.50 10.26
C GLY A 68 12.57 16.76 11.75
N ARG A 69 12.96 15.81 12.61
CA ARG A 69 13.18 16.14 14.02
C ARG A 69 14.35 17.12 14.07
N GLY A 70 14.07 18.38 13.76
CA GLY A 70 14.99 19.48 13.90
C GLY A 70 15.53 19.39 15.32
N PRO A 71 16.83 19.61 15.51
CA PRO A 71 17.35 19.70 16.87
C PRO A 71 16.44 20.66 17.62
N ARG A 72 15.96 20.24 18.80
CA ARG A 72 15.15 21.08 19.68
C ARG A 72 16.06 22.16 20.28
N THR A 73 16.65 22.99 19.44
CA THR A 73 17.41 24.18 19.81
C THR A 73 16.42 25.32 19.84
N GLY A 74 15.65 25.37 20.91
CA GLY A 74 14.61 26.41 21.06
C GLY A 74 14.03 26.57 22.46
N ALA A 75 14.32 25.66 23.40
CA ALA A 75 14.13 25.94 24.81
C ALA A 75 15.51 25.98 25.46
N SER A 76 16.13 27.17 25.46
CA SER A 76 17.10 27.47 26.50
C SER A 76 16.37 27.24 27.83
N ARG A 77 16.89 26.32 28.65
CA ARG A 77 16.47 26.20 30.04
C ARG A 77 16.94 27.45 30.77
N MET A 78 16.11 28.48 30.77
CA MET A 78 16.19 29.53 31.77
C MET A 78 14.78 29.76 32.33
N GLY A 79 14.52 29.10 33.46
CA GLY A 79 13.50 29.47 34.44
C GLY A 79 12.05 29.52 33.97
N LEU A 80 11.39 28.36 33.90
CA LEU A 80 9.94 28.30 34.10
C LEU A 80 9.72 27.58 35.42
N SER A 81 9.69 28.36 36.50
CA SER A 81 9.23 27.92 37.81
C SER A 81 7.82 27.32 37.63
N GLY A 82 7.70 26.03 37.90
CA GLY A 82 6.47 25.28 37.73
C GLY A 82 5.36 25.87 38.59
N ALA A 83 4.39 26.49 37.94
CA ALA A 83 3.09 26.81 38.52
C ALA A 83 1.98 26.40 37.54
N CYS A 84 1.87 25.09 37.28
CA CYS A 84 0.63 24.51 36.80
C CYS A 84 -0.17 24.05 38.02
N ALA A 85 -0.89 24.97 38.63
CA ALA A 85 -1.98 24.66 39.57
C ALA A 85 -3.30 25.15 38.97
N TYR A 86 -3.85 24.40 38.02
CA TYR A 86 -5.27 24.50 37.67
C TYR A 86 -5.90 23.14 37.88
N GLY A 87 -6.61 23.00 39.01
CA GLY A 87 -7.54 21.91 39.23
C GLY A 87 -7.53 21.31 40.63
N ALA A 88 -8.22 21.94 41.60
CA ALA A 88 -8.86 21.23 42.71
C ALA A 88 -9.93 22.08 43.42
N ARG A 89 -11.19 21.63 43.30
CA ARG A 89 -12.34 21.76 44.24
C ARG A 89 -13.12 23.09 44.34
N GLY A 90 -14.30 23.13 43.70
CA GLY A 90 -15.53 23.54 44.40
C GLY A 90 -16.15 22.30 45.08
N PRO A 91 -16.76 22.40 46.27
CA PRO A 91 -18.12 22.95 46.43
C PRO A 91 -18.26 23.93 47.62
N GLY A 92 -19.35 24.71 47.66
CA GLY A 92 -19.44 25.97 48.40
C GLY A 92 -19.86 25.95 49.87
N ARG A 93 -20.14 27.15 50.41
CA ARG A 93 -21.14 27.40 51.46
C ARG A 93 -21.57 28.88 51.50
N SER A 94 -22.84 29.04 51.86
CA SER A 94 -23.80 30.15 51.82
C SER A 94 -23.45 31.47 52.52
N ARG A 95 -24.07 32.57 52.06
CA ARG A 95 -25.24 33.19 52.74
C ARG A 95 -26.21 33.74 51.71
#